data_AF-A0A1H5ZHW5-F1
#
_entry.id   AF-A0A1H5ZHW5-F1
#
_cell.length_a   1.000
_cell.length_b   1.000
_cell.length_c   1.000
_cell.angle_alpha   90.00
_cell.angle_beta   90.00
_cell.angle_gamma   90.00
#
_symmetry.space_group_name_H-M   'P 1'
#
loop_
_entity.id
_entity.type
_entity.pdbx_description
1 polymer ?
#
loop_
_entity_poly.entity_id
_entity_poly.type
_entity_poly.pdbx_seq_one_letter_code
_entity_poly.pdbx_strand_id
1 'polypeptide(L)'
;MNKSDILDLSDIRVLGDTFYGKVRKDALLKDIFEDVIQERWPEHLEKMYRFWQTVLLDQHTYQGSPFVPHAHLPVEKAHFKR
;
A
#
# COMPACT_ATOMS: atom_id res chain seq x y z
N MET A 1 3.81 4.78 20.67
CA MET A 1 4.85 4.59 19.63
C MET A 1 5.51 5.92 19.40
N ASN A 2 6.83 6.01 19.61
CA ASN A 2 7.59 7.17 19.16
C ASN A 2 7.50 7.22 17.63
N LYS A 3 7.25 8.41 17.10
CA LYS A 3 7.33 8.65 15.66
C LYS A 3 8.82 8.86 15.34
N SER A 4 9.38 7.94 14.57
CA SER A 4 10.72 8.06 14.01
C SER A 4 10.60 8.46 12.55
N ASP A 5 11.61 9.15 12.03
CA ASP A 5 11.71 9.44 10.60
C ASP A 5 11.90 8.13 9.81
N ILE A 6 11.47 8.15 8.55
CA ILE A 6 11.66 7.05 7.60
C ILE A 6 12.98 7.29 6.88
N LEU A 7 13.96 6.42 7.07
CA LEU A 7 15.31 6.62 6.57
C LEU A 7 15.67 5.61 5.48
N ASP A 8 15.10 4.41 5.52
CA ASP A 8 15.44 3.35 4.58
C ASP A 8 14.27 2.41 4.23
N LEU A 9 14.59 1.39 3.42
CA LEU A 9 13.63 0.40 2.97
C LEU A 9 13.03 -0.45 4.12
N SER A 10 13.78 -0.66 5.20
CA SER A 10 13.29 -1.42 6.35
C SER A 10 12.17 -0.67 7.07
N ASP A 11 12.29 0.65 7.21
CA ASP A 11 11.23 1.52 7.75
C ASP A 11 9.97 1.48 6.86
N ILE A 12 10.16 1.53 5.53
CA ILE A 12 9.07 1.43 4.55
C ILE A 12 8.36 0.08 4.66
N ARG A 13 9.10 -1.02 4.85
CA ARG A 13 8.51 -2.35 5.04
C ARG A 13 7.67 -2.39 6.30
N VAL A 14 8.17 -1.88 7.43
CA VAL A 14 7.37 -1.80 8.67
C VAL A 14 6.10 -0.97 8.46
N LEU A 15 6.19 0.17 7.79
CA LEU A 15 5.05 1.01 7.45
C LEU A 15 4.02 0.24 6.61
N GLY A 16 4.46 -0.36 5.50
CA GLY A 16 3.59 -1.08 4.57
C GLY A 16 2.99 -2.34 5.17
N ASP A 17 3.78 -3.18 5.84
CA ASP A 17 3.30 -4.38 6.53
C ASP A 17 2.25 -4.02 7.60
N THR A 18 2.51 -2.96 8.37
CA THR A 18 1.56 -2.48 9.39
C THR A 18 0.27 -1.95 8.76
N PHE A 19 0.38 -1.20 7.66
CA PHE A 19 -0.78 -0.66 6.93
C PHE A 19 -1.62 -1.78 6.32
N TYR A 20 -1.02 -2.64 5.51
CA TYR A 20 -1.75 -3.72 4.84
C TYR A 20 -2.25 -4.78 5.81
N GLY A 21 -1.55 -5.00 6.93
CA GLY A 21 -2.06 -5.81 8.04
C GLY A 21 -3.35 -5.27 8.66
N LYS A 22 -3.56 -3.94 8.65
CA LYS A 22 -4.83 -3.32 9.05
C LYS A 22 -5.88 -3.39 7.95
N VAL A 23 -5.50 -3.11 6.71
CA VAL A 23 -6.40 -3.18 5.52
C VAL A 23 -7.06 -4.56 5.43
N ARG A 24 -6.29 -5.64 5.60
CA ARG A 24 -6.80 -7.02 5.54
C ARG A 24 -7.78 -7.39 6.67
N LYS A 25 -7.88 -6.54 7.70
CA LYS A 25 -8.79 -6.71 8.84
C LYS A 25 -9.92 -5.67 8.84
N ASP A 26 -9.87 -4.68 7.95
CA ASP A 26 -10.87 -3.62 7.89
C ASP A 26 -12.10 -4.09 7.12
N ALA A 27 -13.29 -3.96 7.72
CA ALA A 27 -14.52 -4.48 7.15
C ALA A 27 -14.97 -3.81 5.84
N LEU A 28 -14.51 -2.58 5.54
CA LEU A 28 -14.85 -1.89 4.30
C LEU A 28 -13.77 -2.05 3.24
N LEU A 29 -12.51 -2.22 3.63
CA LEU A 29 -11.40 -2.33 2.67
C LEU A 29 -11.07 -3.76 2.30
N LYS A 30 -11.16 -4.71 3.23
CA LYS A 30 -10.64 -6.07 3.08
C LYS A 30 -11.09 -6.70 1.75
N ASP A 31 -12.39 -6.70 1.47
CA ASP A 31 -12.93 -7.42 0.33
C ASP A 31 -12.48 -6.78 -1.00
N ILE A 32 -12.40 -5.45 -1.08
CA ILE A 32 -11.88 -4.73 -2.27
C ILE A 32 -10.44 -5.15 -2.58
N PHE A 33 -9.60 -5.28 -1.55
CA PHE A 33 -8.20 -5.67 -1.74
C PHE A 33 -8.07 -7.17 -2.04
N GLU A 34 -8.76 -8.04 -1.30
CA GLU A 34 -8.68 -9.49 -1.50
C GLU A 34 -9.24 -9.91 -2.88
N ASP A 35 -10.30 -9.26 -3.37
CA ASP A 35 -10.88 -9.54 -4.70
C ASP A 35 -9.90 -9.24 -5.85
N VAL A 36 -9.06 -8.21 -5.70
CA VAL A 36 -8.12 -7.75 -6.74
C VAL A 36 -6.75 -8.42 -6.61
N ILE A 37 -6.22 -8.50 -5.38
CA ILE A 37 -4.87 -9.01 -5.11
C ILE A 37 -4.86 -10.53 -5.05
N GLN A 38 -5.87 -11.13 -4.41
CA GLN A 38 -5.98 -12.57 -4.21
C GLN A 38 -4.69 -13.12 -3.56
N GLU A 39 -4.14 -14.22 -4.06
CA GLU A 39 -2.91 -14.84 -3.52
C GLU A 39 -1.62 -14.03 -3.82
N ARG A 40 -1.69 -12.92 -4.56
CA ARG A 40 -0.52 -12.13 -4.98
C ARG A 40 -0.11 -11.04 -4.00
N TRP A 41 -0.33 -11.27 -2.71
CA TRP A 41 0.02 -10.33 -1.64
C TRP A 41 1.52 -10.01 -1.60
N PRO A 42 2.44 -11.00 -1.68
CA PRO A 42 3.87 -10.71 -1.71
C PRO A 42 4.27 -9.75 -2.84
N GLU A 43 3.75 -9.96 -4.05
CA GLU A 43 4.04 -9.12 -5.21
C GLU A 43 3.43 -7.72 -5.08
N HIS A 44 2.23 -7.63 -4.50
CA HIS A 44 1.61 -6.34 -4.21
C HIS A 44 2.43 -5.54 -3.21
N LEU A 45 2.84 -6.17 -2.11
CA LEU A 45 3.66 -5.53 -1.06
C LEU A 45 5.00 -5.05 -1.62
N GLU A 46 5.70 -5.89 -2.39
CA GLU A 46 6.97 -5.50 -3.04
C GLU A 46 6.80 -4.26 -3.93
N LYS A 47 5.70 -4.19 -4.69
CA LYS A 47 5.38 -3.02 -5.53
C LYS A 47 5.12 -1.77 -4.68
N MET A 48 4.47 -1.92 -3.54
CA MET A 48 4.16 -0.81 -2.62
C MET A 48 5.38 -0.30 -1.87
N TYR A 49 6.32 -1.19 -1.53
CA TYR A 49 7.61 -0.77 -0.99
C TYR A 49 8.36 0.10 -1.99
N ARG A 50 8.45 -0.34 -3.25
CA ARG A 50 9.08 0.43 -4.32
C ARG A 50 8.40 1.78 -4.55
N PHE A 51 7.06 1.81 -4.54
CA PHE A 51 6.29 3.05 -4.66
C PHE A 51 6.64 4.06 -3.56
N TRP A 52 6.59 3.63 -2.30
CA TRP A 52 6.91 4.50 -1.18
C TRP A 52 8.39 4.87 -1.11
N GLN A 53 9.29 4.01 -1.59
CA GLN A 53 10.71 4.34 -1.72
C GLN A 53 10.92 5.50 -2.69
N THR A 54 10.22 5.50 -3.83
CA THR A 54 10.22 6.63 -4.76
C THR A 54 9.65 7.89 -4.11
N VAL A 55 8.51 7.79 -3.41
CA VAL A 55 7.81 8.97 -2.88
C VAL A 55 8.48 9.58 -1.64
N LEU A 56 8.98 8.75 -0.73
CA LEU A 56 9.50 9.20 0.57
C LEU A 56 11.01 9.39 0.58
N LEU A 57 11.74 8.60 -0.22
CA LEU A 57 13.21 8.59 -0.22
C LEU A 57 13.81 9.05 -1.55
N ASP A 58 12.99 9.47 -2.52
CA ASP A 58 13.42 9.88 -3.88
C ASP A 58 14.22 8.80 -4.64
N GLN A 59 14.10 7.53 -4.24
CA GLN A 59 14.75 6.42 -4.89
C GLN A 59 13.82 5.84 -5.95
N HIS A 60 14.09 6.14 -7.22
CA HIS A 60 13.22 5.88 -8.36
C HIS A 60 13.11 4.38 -8.73
N THR A 61 12.62 3.55 -7.81
CA THR A 61 12.52 2.09 -7.97
C THR A 61 11.14 1.64 -8.43
N TYR A 62 10.09 2.45 -8.26
CA TYR A 62 8.78 2.19 -8.86
C TYR A 62 8.69 2.70 -10.31
N GLN A 63 8.07 1.89 -11.17
CA GLN A 63 7.81 2.22 -12.57
C GLN A 63 6.33 1.95 -12.88
N GLY A 64 5.63 2.93 -13.46
CA GLY A 64 4.24 2.81 -13.88
C GLY A 64 3.36 3.98 -13.47
N SER A 65 2.06 3.89 -13.81
CA SER A 65 1.06 4.87 -13.41
C SER A 65 0.27 4.32 -12.21
N PRO A 66 0.37 4.95 -11.02
CA PRO A 66 -0.32 4.46 -9.84
C PRO A 66 -1.84 4.60 -9.98
N PHE A 67 -2.36 5.54 -10.78
CA PHE A 67 -3.81 5.77 -10.86
C PHE A 67 -4.54 4.70 -11.68
N VAL A 68 -3.97 4.24 -12.80
CA VAL A 68 -4.65 3.37 -13.77
C VAL A 68 -5.24 2.11 -13.14
N PRO A 69 -4.54 1.35 -12.25
CA PRO A 69 -5.11 0.17 -11.61
C PRO A 69 -6.30 0.45 -10.67
N HIS A 70 -6.46 1.70 -10.22
CA HIS A 70 -7.48 2.08 -9.23
C HIS A 70 -8.72 2.73 -9.86
N ALA A 71 -8.65 3.15 -11.12
CA ALA A 71 -9.67 3.99 -11.77
C ALA A 71 -11.07 3.35 -11.85
N HIS A 72 -11.15 2.02 -11.84
CA HIS A 72 -12.41 1.27 -11.98
C HIS A 72 -12.76 0.43 -10.74
N LEU A 73 -12.04 0.62 -9.63
CA LEU A 73 -12.36 -0.11 -8.41
C LEU A 73 -13.68 0.42 -7.82
N PRO A 74 -14.47 -0.44 -7.16
CA PRO A 74 -15.72 -0.06 -6.50
C PRO A 74 -15.43 0.69 -5.19
N VAL A 75 -14.71 1.80 -5.26
CA VAL A 75 -14.32 2.63 -4.13
C VAL A 75 -15.17 3.89 -4.05
N GLU A 76 -15.60 4.19 -2.83
CA GLU A 76 -16.35 5.38 -2.46
C GLU A 76 -15.62 6.20 -1.41
N LYS A 77 -16.06 7.45 -1.18
CA LYS A 77 -15.45 8.38 -0.21
C LYS A 77 -15.28 7.79 1.20
N ALA A 78 -16.15 6.87 1.62
CA ALA A 78 -16.05 6.23 2.93
C ALA A 78 -14.77 5.37 3.08
N HIS A 79 -14.33 4.72 2.00
CA HIS A 79 -13.14 3.86 1.99
C HIS A 79 -11.85 4.68 2.22
N PHE A 80 -11.78 5.90 1.69
CA PHE A 80 -10.63 6.79 1.86
C PHE A 80 -10.51 7.41 3.27
N LYS A 81 -11.50 7.21 4.14
CA LYS A 81 -11.51 7.71 5.53
C LYS A 81 -11.13 6.64 6.56
N ARG A 82 -10.79 5.43 6.11
CA ARG A 82 -10.35 4.32 6.96
C ARG A 82 -8.86 4.41 7.21
#